data_AF-A0A7C1WFG2-F1
#
_entry.id   AF-A0A7C1WFG2-F1
#
_cell.length_a   1.000
_cell.length_b   1.000
_cell.length_c   1.000
_cell.angle_alpha   90.00
_cell.angle_beta   90.00
_cell.angle_gamma   90.00
#
_symmetry.space_group_name_H-M   'P 1'
#
loop_
_entity.id
_entity.type
_entity.pdbx_description
1 polymer ?
#
loop_
_entity_poly.entity_id
_entity_poly.type
_entity_poly.pdbx_seq_one_letter_code
_entity_poly.pdbx_strand_id
1 'polypeptide(L)'
;MKIAPLYLALIVGALTPLSSAQQINVEIDYMVDSDHSHMPSSMEIAAVVDMFARQGYALNVVVDDAIPHTDILRCNNPGSGNFFTCTSRTYTTFKEIKDSFFDSPSSGWHYCVFGHQYDDGNGTSSSGIAELGGNDLLVTLGDFSGMTGTPFDRAATFAHELGHNLGLRHFSPNSGPVVGNYAPNYASVMSYQYQLRGVKSQMECLGLVDQDHLFRDLDYSSGLLPGLLESTLAEKLGVGIHKVDWDCDGALDLSSVAQDLDNAAPWCASTSLPIGFLSDYNDWANIQSNADSPQVINDLVELETITCITAEEARDLQAASPDSFSDPTLCTGGSSPTLSIPPWPTGRMIWVDPNATAPGLGTGDSPYTSLSFAVSAAPPGSVLYLQPGTYTNQSGSILMDQSLVLAGPGGAVIDP
;
A
#
# COMPACT_ATOMS: atom_id res chain seq x y z
N MET A 1 -21.08 22.71 -17.63
CA MET A 1 -19.64 22.89 -17.94
C MET A 1 -19.11 21.55 -18.45
N LYS A 2 -18.46 21.47 -19.62
CA LYS A 2 -17.82 20.22 -20.08
C LYS A 2 -16.41 20.19 -19.47
N ILE A 3 -16.13 19.21 -18.62
CA ILE A 3 -14.79 19.05 -18.05
C ILE A 3 -13.94 18.37 -19.12
N ALA A 4 -12.98 19.11 -19.67
CA ALA A 4 -11.83 18.59 -20.41
C ALA A 4 -10.69 18.33 -19.41
N PRO A 5 -9.71 17.45 -19.71
CA PRO A 5 -8.59 17.21 -18.79
C PRO A 5 -7.76 18.49 -18.71
N LEU A 6 -7.81 19.19 -17.58
CA LEU A 6 -6.92 20.31 -17.31
C LEU A 6 -6.71 20.47 -15.80
N TYR A 7 -5.48 20.18 -15.37
CA TYR A 7 -5.01 20.32 -14.00
C TYR A 7 -4.65 21.78 -13.69
N LEU A 8 -5.31 22.35 -12.68
CA LEU A 8 -4.83 23.54 -11.99
C LEU A 8 -5.20 23.46 -10.52
N ALA A 9 -4.24 23.08 -9.67
CA ALA A 9 -4.38 23.11 -8.22
C ALA A 9 -3.70 24.35 -7.65
N LEU A 10 -4.48 25.27 -7.06
CA LEU A 10 -3.96 26.30 -6.17
C LEU A 10 -4.30 25.87 -4.74
N ILE A 11 -3.30 25.39 -4.00
CA ILE A 11 -3.45 24.95 -2.62
C ILE A 11 -3.22 26.15 -1.70
N VAL A 12 -4.25 26.58 -0.98
CA VAL A 12 -4.12 27.44 0.20
C VAL A 12 -4.91 26.77 1.32
N GLY A 13 -4.26 25.91 2.10
CA GLY A 13 -4.86 25.22 3.24
C GLY A 13 -4.55 25.96 4.55
N ALA A 14 -5.59 26.41 5.25
CA ALA A 14 -5.48 26.74 6.67
C ALA A 14 -5.58 25.44 7.48
N LEU A 15 -4.58 25.20 8.34
CA LEU A 15 -4.51 24.04 9.23
C LEU A 15 -5.61 24.14 10.30
N THR A 16 -6.64 23.29 10.21
CA THR A 16 -7.49 22.97 11.36
C THR A 16 -6.80 21.89 12.19
N PRO A 17 -6.75 21.99 13.53
CA PRO A 17 -6.12 20.96 14.34
C PRO A 17 -7.03 19.72 14.34
N LEU A 18 -6.53 18.62 13.80
CA LEU A 18 -7.10 17.28 13.96
C LEU A 18 -7.22 16.97 15.47
N SER A 19 -8.26 16.22 15.85
CA SER A 19 -8.30 15.49 17.13
C SER A 19 -6.96 14.80 17.36
N SER A 20 -6.45 14.77 18.60
CA SER A 20 -5.15 14.17 18.98
C SER A 20 -4.81 12.98 18.08
N ALA A 21 -3.93 13.19 17.10
CA ALA A 21 -3.53 12.16 16.15
C ALA A 21 -3.06 10.93 16.92
N GLN A 22 -3.47 9.74 16.49
CA GLN A 22 -2.94 8.51 17.09
C GLN A 22 -1.45 8.46 16.80
N GLN A 23 -0.65 8.41 17.86
CA GLN A 23 0.81 8.45 17.78
C GLN A 23 1.34 7.04 17.63
N ILE A 24 2.25 6.85 16.68
CA ILE A 24 3.00 5.62 16.46
C ILE A 24 4.48 6.00 16.56
N ASN A 25 5.23 5.29 17.40
CA ASN A 25 6.65 5.58 17.59
C ASN A 25 7.48 4.40 17.11
N VAL A 26 8.54 4.68 16.37
CA VAL A 26 9.47 3.69 15.84
C VAL A 26 10.87 4.15 16.14
N GLU A 27 11.67 3.27 16.72
CA GLU A 27 13.12 3.39 16.74
C GLU A 27 13.70 2.57 15.59
N ILE A 28 14.64 3.15 14.85
CA ILE A 28 15.36 2.50 13.76
C ILE A 28 16.84 2.49 14.08
N ASP A 29 17.39 1.29 14.13
CA ASP A 29 18.83 1.06 14.07
C ASP A 29 19.22 0.52 12.70
N TYR A 30 20.48 0.71 12.32
CA TYR A 30 20.91 0.35 10.98
C TYR A 30 22.32 -0.22 10.92
N MET A 31 22.51 -1.23 10.09
CA MET A 31 23.81 -1.85 9.86
C MET A 31 24.71 -0.97 8.98
N VAL A 32 26.00 -0.92 9.32
CA VAL A 32 27.02 -0.23 8.54
C VAL A 32 28.20 -1.15 8.26
N ASP A 33 28.52 -1.34 6.98
CA ASP A 33 29.73 -2.03 6.53
C ASP A 33 30.76 -1.01 5.99
N SER A 34 31.93 -1.50 5.60
CA SER A 34 33.03 -0.75 5.03
C SER A 34 32.74 -0.17 3.64
N ASP A 35 31.83 -0.76 2.87
CA ASP A 35 31.52 -0.40 1.49
C ASP A 35 30.07 0.08 1.27
N HIS A 36 29.15 -0.18 2.20
CA HIS A 36 27.78 0.29 2.15
C HIS A 36 27.17 0.50 3.55
N SER A 37 26.02 1.18 3.59
CA SER A 37 25.27 1.43 4.83
C SER A 37 23.79 1.20 4.56
N HIS A 38 23.11 0.61 5.55
CA HIS A 38 21.67 0.41 5.54
C HIS A 38 20.90 1.59 6.16
N MET A 39 21.58 2.69 6.52
CA MET A 39 20.93 3.87 7.10
C MET A 39 19.86 4.42 6.15
N PRO A 40 18.58 4.50 6.57
CA PRO A 40 17.57 5.15 5.76
C PRO A 40 17.85 6.65 5.66
N SER A 41 17.64 7.21 4.47
CA SER A 41 17.78 8.65 4.27
C SER A 41 16.63 9.41 4.92
N SER A 42 16.86 10.68 5.27
CA SER A 42 15.79 11.55 5.80
C SER A 42 14.58 11.68 4.86
N MET A 43 14.79 11.53 3.54
CA MET A 43 13.71 11.54 2.55
C MET A 43 12.86 10.27 2.60
N GLU A 44 13.50 9.12 2.82
CA GLU A 44 12.81 7.82 2.98
C GLU A 44 11.90 7.84 4.21
N ILE A 45 12.43 8.32 5.34
CA ILE A 45 11.64 8.48 6.56
C ILE A 45 10.52 9.51 6.38
N ALA A 46 10.82 10.68 5.80
CA ALA A 46 9.83 11.73 5.59
C ALA A 46 8.67 11.28 4.69
N ALA A 47 8.91 10.41 3.71
CA ALA A 47 7.87 9.88 2.83
C ALA A 47 6.87 8.99 3.59
N VAL A 48 7.36 8.10 4.46
CA VAL A 48 6.49 7.25 5.29
C VAL A 48 5.78 8.09 6.36
N VAL A 49 6.45 9.08 6.97
CA VAL A 49 5.79 10.01 7.90
C VAL A 49 4.66 10.79 7.22
N ASP A 50 4.87 11.30 6.00
CA ASP A 50 3.83 12.00 5.23
C ASP A 50 2.66 11.08 4.86
N MET A 51 2.93 9.82 4.50
CA MET A 51 1.93 8.79 4.23
C MET A 51 0.97 8.63 5.42
N PHE A 52 1.50 8.47 6.65
CA PHE A 52 0.71 8.35 7.89
C PHE A 52 0.01 9.65 8.29
N ALA A 53 0.70 10.79 8.18
CA ALA A 53 0.16 12.11 8.54
C ALA A 53 -1.13 12.45 7.78
N ARG A 54 -1.20 12.06 6.50
CA ARG A 54 -2.38 12.26 5.65
C ARG A 54 -3.60 11.45 6.08
N GLN A 55 -3.39 10.40 6.87
CA GLN A 55 -4.44 9.55 7.39
C GLN A 55 -4.76 9.87 8.86
N GLY A 56 -4.20 10.97 9.38
CA GLY A 56 -4.47 11.45 10.74
C GLY A 56 -3.61 10.79 11.82
N TYR A 57 -2.54 10.08 11.44
CA TYR A 57 -1.59 9.47 12.36
C TYR A 57 -0.34 10.34 12.53
N ALA A 58 0.20 10.40 13.73
CA ALA A 58 1.51 11.01 13.98
C ALA A 58 2.55 9.90 14.08
N LEU A 59 3.29 9.67 12.99
CA LEU A 59 4.41 8.73 12.99
C LEU A 59 5.69 9.46 13.44
N ASN A 60 6.20 9.09 14.60
CA ASN A 60 7.48 9.55 15.13
C ASN A 60 8.54 8.48 14.88
N VAL A 61 9.53 8.80 14.06
CA VAL A 61 10.65 7.88 13.75
C VAL A 61 11.94 8.47 14.27
N VAL A 62 12.64 7.69 15.10
CA VAL A 62 13.98 8.00 15.59
C VAL A 62 14.94 7.06 14.88
N VAL A 63 15.79 7.59 14.00
CA VAL A 63 16.93 6.83 13.44
C VAL A 63 18.09 7.05 14.40
N ASP A 64 18.50 6.02 15.14
CA ASP A 64 19.38 6.15 16.29
C ASP A 64 20.77 5.54 16.05
N ASP A 65 20.94 4.24 16.27
CA ASP A 65 22.26 3.64 16.35
C ASP A 65 22.74 3.03 15.02
N ALA A 66 24.02 3.30 14.72
CA ALA A 66 24.77 2.54 13.72
C ALA A 66 25.31 1.26 14.38
N ILE A 67 24.76 0.11 14.00
CA ILE A 67 25.13 -1.19 14.57
C ILE A 67 26.12 -1.96 13.69
N PRO A 68 26.92 -2.89 14.26
CA PRO A 68 27.84 -3.70 13.47
C PRO A 68 27.14 -4.50 12.37
N HIS A 69 27.68 -4.45 11.15
CA HIS A 69 27.15 -5.23 10.04
C HIS A 69 27.20 -6.73 10.31
N THR A 70 26.09 -7.41 10.03
CA THR A 70 26.00 -8.87 9.96
C THR A 70 25.33 -9.23 8.65
N ASP A 71 26.02 -9.99 7.80
CA ASP A 71 25.50 -10.35 6.47
C ASP A 71 24.14 -11.05 6.55
N ILE A 72 23.98 -11.97 7.49
CA ILE A 72 22.74 -12.75 7.67
C ILE A 72 22.43 -12.86 9.16
N LEU A 73 21.36 -12.19 9.60
CA LEU A 73 20.73 -12.47 10.90
C LEU A 73 20.02 -13.82 10.83
N ARG A 74 20.26 -14.70 11.79
CA ARG A 74 19.73 -16.07 11.71
C ARG A 74 18.87 -16.41 12.89
N CYS A 75 17.83 -17.19 12.61
CA CYS A 75 17.04 -17.85 13.61
C CYS A 75 16.56 -19.22 13.12
N ASN A 76 17.45 -20.22 13.18
CA ASN A 76 17.14 -21.58 12.68
C ASN A 76 17.22 -22.65 13.78
N ASN A 77 17.20 -22.25 15.05
CA ASN A 77 17.33 -23.18 16.18
C ASN A 77 15.95 -23.66 16.67
N PRO A 78 15.57 -24.93 16.41
CA PRO A 78 14.27 -25.45 16.83
C PRO A 78 14.12 -25.42 18.36
N GLY A 79 13.08 -24.74 18.84
CA GLY A 79 12.74 -24.63 20.27
C GLY A 79 13.23 -23.37 20.98
N SER A 80 13.69 -22.35 20.24
CA SER A 80 14.21 -21.10 20.81
C SER A 80 13.28 -19.87 20.69
N GLY A 81 12.07 -20.04 20.13
CA GLY A 81 11.14 -18.95 19.81
C GLY A 81 11.04 -18.70 18.31
N ASN A 82 10.34 -17.64 17.91
CA ASN A 82 10.27 -17.16 16.53
C ASN A 82 11.54 -16.35 16.17
N PHE A 83 11.60 -15.82 14.94
CA PHE A 83 12.74 -15.05 14.43
C PHE A 83 13.18 -13.90 15.36
N PHE A 84 12.23 -13.18 15.96
CA PHE A 84 12.50 -12.00 16.78
C PHE A 84 12.87 -12.31 18.23
N THR A 85 12.42 -13.45 18.76
CA THR A 85 12.60 -13.83 20.17
C THR A 85 13.73 -14.82 20.40
N CYS A 86 14.28 -15.42 19.34
CA CYS A 86 15.31 -16.43 19.50
C CYS A 86 16.67 -15.88 19.89
N THR A 87 17.43 -16.72 20.59
CA THR A 87 18.79 -16.43 21.05
C THR A 87 19.75 -17.50 20.56
N SER A 88 21.00 -17.12 20.36
CA SER A 88 22.04 -18.02 19.86
C SER A 88 23.35 -17.82 20.60
N ARG A 89 24.26 -18.79 20.47
CA ARG A 89 25.66 -18.63 20.90
C ARG A 89 26.63 -18.65 19.72
N THR A 90 26.11 -18.82 18.50
CA THR A 90 26.89 -19.15 17.31
C THR A 90 26.76 -18.13 16.20
N TYR A 91 25.73 -17.28 16.23
CA TYR A 91 25.46 -16.24 15.26
C TYR A 91 24.71 -15.10 15.92
N THR A 92 24.78 -13.90 15.34
CA THR A 92 24.00 -12.74 15.78
C THR A 92 22.52 -12.96 15.48
N THR A 93 21.68 -12.70 16.47
CA THR A 93 20.21 -12.76 16.37
C THR A 93 19.60 -11.37 16.44
N PHE A 94 18.36 -11.22 15.97
CA PHE A 94 17.61 -9.97 16.14
C PHE A 94 17.45 -9.64 17.62
N LYS A 95 17.11 -10.63 18.46
CA LYS A 95 16.93 -10.42 19.89
C LYS A 95 18.17 -9.84 20.57
N GLU A 96 19.36 -10.31 20.24
CA GLU A 96 20.60 -9.78 20.82
C GLU A 96 20.86 -8.32 20.43
N ILE A 97 20.44 -7.93 19.22
CA ILE A 97 20.48 -6.55 18.76
C ILE A 97 19.45 -5.73 19.57
N LYS A 98 18.18 -6.15 19.60
CA LYS A 98 17.10 -5.49 20.36
C LYS A 98 17.48 -5.30 21.84
N ASP A 99 17.95 -6.36 22.51
CA ASP A 99 18.33 -6.31 23.92
C ASP A 99 19.52 -5.34 24.20
N SER A 100 20.30 -5.00 23.18
CA SER A 100 21.49 -4.13 23.29
C SER A 100 21.24 -2.69 22.87
N PHE A 101 20.38 -2.47 21.88
CA PHE A 101 20.24 -1.17 21.20
C PHE A 101 18.84 -0.58 21.28
N PHE A 102 17.78 -1.36 21.57
CA PHE A 102 16.44 -0.79 21.74
C PHE A 102 16.33 0.00 23.04
N ASP A 103 16.59 1.31 22.97
CA ASP A 103 16.74 2.18 24.16
C ASP A 103 15.53 3.10 24.41
N SER A 104 14.61 3.17 23.45
CA SER A 104 13.31 3.82 23.60
C SER A 104 12.43 3.17 24.67
N PRO A 105 11.42 3.91 25.19
CA PRO A 105 10.45 3.34 26.11
C PRO A 105 9.76 2.11 25.49
N SER A 106 9.90 0.94 26.11
CA SER A 106 9.37 -0.30 25.53
C SER A 106 7.86 -0.30 25.26
N SER A 107 7.08 0.48 26.02
CA SER A 107 5.64 0.60 25.84
C SER A 107 5.28 1.58 24.72
N GLY A 108 4.58 1.09 23.70
CA GLY A 108 4.06 1.89 22.59
C GLY A 108 5.11 2.28 21.54
N TRP A 109 6.28 1.63 21.57
CA TRP A 109 7.33 1.79 20.57
C TRP A 109 7.53 0.49 19.80
N HIS A 110 7.74 0.65 18.51
CA HIS A 110 8.18 -0.40 17.60
C HIS A 110 9.70 -0.30 17.42
N TYR A 111 10.35 -1.44 17.29
CA TYR A 111 11.78 -1.55 17.07
C TYR A 111 12.04 -2.10 15.66
N CYS A 112 12.72 -1.30 14.86
CA CYS A 112 13.05 -1.62 13.48
C CYS A 112 14.56 -1.69 13.31
N VAL A 113 15.04 -2.75 12.68
CA VAL A 113 16.42 -2.82 12.20
C VAL A 113 16.43 -2.69 10.69
N PHE A 114 17.27 -1.81 10.15
CA PHE A 114 17.66 -1.81 8.75
C PHE A 114 18.93 -2.63 8.61
N GLY A 115 18.77 -3.90 8.24
CA GLY A 115 19.84 -4.89 8.14
C GLY A 115 20.15 -5.30 6.71
N HIS A 116 21.11 -6.22 6.57
CA HIS A 116 21.52 -6.76 5.28
C HIS A 116 20.57 -7.86 4.80
N GLN A 117 20.61 -9.03 5.42
CA GLN A 117 19.71 -10.16 5.16
C GLN A 117 19.31 -10.86 6.45
N TYR A 118 18.28 -11.70 6.36
CA TYR A 118 17.93 -12.65 7.41
C TYR A 118 17.67 -14.06 6.86
N ASP A 119 17.72 -15.04 7.76
CA ASP A 119 17.35 -16.44 7.55
C ASP A 119 16.47 -16.92 8.72
N ASP A 120 15.18 -17.12 8.46
CA ASP A 120 14.19 -17.68 9.39
C ASP A 120 14.04 -19.22 9.25
N GLY A 121 14.91 -19.85 8.46
CA GLY A 121 14.82 -21.26 8.09
C GLY A 121 14.10 -21.52 6.76
N ASN A 122 13.52 -20.51 6.13
CA ASN A 122 12.84 -20.62 4.83
C ASN A 122 13.64 -19.99 3.67
N GLY A 123 14.81 -19.41 3.94
CA GLY A 123 15.71 -18.86 2.94
C GLY A 123 16.23 -17.46 3.30
N THR A 124 17.08 -16.93 2.43
CA THR A 124 17.70 -15.61 2.54
C THR A 124 17.42 -14.88 1.23
N SER A 125 16.74 -13.74 1.28
CA SER A 125 16.55 -12.76 0.16
C SER A 125 15.29 -11.91 0.30
N SER A 126 14.47 -12.13 1.34
CA SER A 126 13.30 -11.29 1.59
C SER A 126 13.68 -9.86 1.92
N SER A 127 12.91 -8.90 1.39
CA SER A 127 13.08 -7.49 1.67
C SER A 127 12.82 -7.13 3.13
N GLY A 128 12.14 -7.98 3.90
CA GLY A 128 11.86 -7.72 5.31
C GLY A 128 11.11 -8.85 6.00
N ILE A 129 10.93 -8.70 7.30
CA ILE A 129 10.11 -9.58 8.13
C ILE A 129 9.58 -8.77 9.31
N ALA A 130 8.38 -9.08 9.78
CA ALA A 130 7.78 -8.40 10.93
C ALA A 130 6.88 -9.34 11.73
N GLU A 131 6.72 -9.01 13.02
CA GLU A 131 5.64 -9.57 13.83
C GLU A 131 4.29 -9.02 13.40
N LEU A 132 3.30 -9.88 13.27
CA LEU A 132 1.92 -9.46 13.04
C LEU A 132 1.30 -8.95 14.35
N GLY A 133 0.98 -7.66 14.39
CA GLY A 133 0.40 -6.99 15.55
C GLY A 133 1.36 -6.90 16.74
N GLY A 134 2.66 -7.03 16.49
CA GLY A 134 3.74 -6.95 17.48
C GLY A 134 4.47 -5.62 17.49
N ASN A 135 5.71 -5.64 17.95
CA ASN A 135 6.56 -4.44 18.00
C ASN A 135 7.93 -4.60 17.32
N ASP A 136 8.25 -5.78 16.80
CA ASP A 136 9.52 -5.99 16.11
C ASP A 136 9.35 -6.12 14.59
N LEU A 137 10.23 -5.45 13.85
CA LEU A 137 10.30 -5.49 12.41
C LEU A 137 11.75 -5.35 11.89
N LEU A 138 12.01 -5.86 10.69
CA LEU A 138 13.32 -5.87 10.06
C LEU A 138 13.19 -5.55 8.56
N VAL A 139 13.97 -4.59 8.07
CA VAL A 139 14.12 -4.24 6.65
C VAL A 139 15.47 -4.79 6.17
N THR A 140 15.48 -5.64 5.15
CA THR A 140 16.66 -6.37 4.64
C THR A 140 16.75 -6.38 3.12
N LEU A 141 17.42 -5.37 2.55
CA LEU A 141 17.54 -5.22 1.09
C LEU A 141 18.94 -5.62 0.56
N GLY A 142 19.67 -6.48 1.27
CA GLY A 142 21.02 -6.95 0.92
C GLY A 142 21.13 -7.68 -0.42
N ASP A 143 20.08 -8.40 -0.83
CA ASP A 143 20.00 -9.10 -2.13
C ASP A 143 19.40 -8.24 -3.25
N PHE A 144 19.07 -6.98 -2.97
CA PHE A 144 18.49 -6.04 -3.92
C PHE A 144 19.58 -5.14 -4.55
N SER A 145 19.16 -4.27 -5.47
CA SER A 145 20.07 -3.36 -6.18
C SER A 145 20.99 -2.61 -5.22
N GLY A 146 22.31 -2.64 -5.48
CA GLY A 146 23.30 -1.94 -4.65
C GLY A 146 23.38 -2.43 -3.20
N MET A 147 22.93 -3.66 -2.92
CA MET A 147 22.92 -4.28 -1.58
C MET A 147 22.10 -3.52 -0.53
N THR A 148 21.27 -2.58 -0.97
CA THR A 148 20.49 -1.68 -0.11
C THR A 148 19.13 -1.33 -0.71
N GLY A 149 18.83 -1.78 -1.93
CA GLY A 149 17.66 -1.39 -2.69
C GLY A 149 17.71 0.07 -3.18
N THR A 150 16.69 0.47 -3.92
CA THR A 150 16.46 1.88 -4.24
C THR A 150 15.91 2.64 -3.01
N PRO A 151 15.95 3.98 -2.98
CA PRO A 151 15.27 4.76 -1.95
C PRO A 151 13.79 4.42 -1.82
N PHE A 152 13.10 4.15 -2.93
CA PHE A 152 11.70 3.74 -2.88
C PHE A 152 11.54 2.37 -2.22
N ASP A 153 12.39 1.39 -2.58
CA ASP A 153 12.34 0.05 -1.98
C ASP A 153 12.48 0.12 -0.45
N ARG A 154 13.44 0.91 0.06
CA ARG A 154 13.62 1.10 1.51
C ARG A 154 12.39 1.71 2.19
N ALA A 155 11.83 2.77 1.62
CA ALA A 155 10.65 3.41 2.19
C ALA A 155 9.40 2.52 2.12
N ALA A 156 9.20 1.83 1.00
CA ALA A 156 8.06 0.95 0.78
C ALA A 156 8.12 -0.30 1.67
N THR A 157 9.30 -0.93 1.80
CA THR A 157 9.48 -2.04 2.72
C THR A 157 9.32 -1.61 4.16
N PHE A 158 9.87 -0.46 4.58
CA PHE A 158 9.63 0.03 5.94
C PHE A 158 8.14 0.26 6.22
N ALA A 159 7.42 0.89 5.29
CA ALA A 159 5.97 1.02 5.41
C ALA A 159 5.26 -0.33 5.44
N HIS A 160 5.67 -1.30 4.62
CA HIS A 160 5.09 -2.65 4.59
C HIS A 160 5.26 -3.38 5.93
N GLU A 161 6.50 -3.46 6.44
CA GLU A 161 6.81 -4.14 7.69
C GLU A 161 6.15 -3.46 8.90
N LEU A 162 6.11 -2.13 8.91
CA LEU A 162 5.36 -1.40 9.93
C LEU A 162 3.86 -1.72 9.85
N GLY A 163 3.33 -1.95 8.64
CA GLY A 163 1.96 -2.39 8.42
C GLY A 163 1.64 -3.71 9.13
N HIS A 164 2.55 -4.69 9.08
CA HIS A 164 2.42 -5.95 9.81
C HIS A 164 2.40 -5.75 11.32
N ASN A 165 3.32 -4.94 11.86
CA ASN A 165 3.33 -4.55 13.26
C ASN A 165 2.02 -3.84 13.69
N LEU A 166 1.38 -3.18 12.74
CA LEU A 166 0.06 -2.56 12.87
C LEU A 166 -1.11 -3.50 12.50
N GLY A 167 -0.87 -4.81 12.48
CA GLY A 167 -1.89 -5.85 12.30
C GLY A 167 -2.38 -6.07 10.86
N LEU A 168 -1.77 -5.41 9.88
CA LEU A 168 -2.10 -5.57 8.47
C LEU A 168 -1.46 -6.83 7.88
N ARG A 169 -2.11 -7.39 6.86
CA ARG A 169 -1.62 -8.54 6.08
C ARG A 169 -1.59 -8.16 4.60
N HIS A 170 -1.07 -9.02 3.72
CA HIS A 170 -0.85 -8.69 2.31
C HIS A 170 -2.12 -8.44 1.46
N PHE A 171 -3.33 -8.69 2.00
CA PHE A 171 -4.59 -8.45 1.29
C PHE A 171 -5.79 -8.24 2.25
N SER A 172 -5.97 -9.14 3.21
CA SER A 172 -7.15 -9.15 4.10
C SER A 172 -6.80 -9.83 5.43
N PRO A 173 -7.52 -9.61 6.54
CA PRO A 173 -7.23 -10.25 7.83
C PRO A 173 -7.24 -11.77 7.79
N ASN A 174 -7.95 -12.35 6.81
CA ASN A 174 -8.04 -13.78 6.59
C ASN A 174 -7.07 -14.30 5.52
N SER A 175 -6.23 -13.43 4.95
CA SER A 175 -5.16 -13.86 4.05
C SER A 175 -4.13 -14.65 4.86
N GLY A 176 -3.79 -15.86 4.39
CA GLY A 176 -2.65 -16.60 4.93
C GLY A 176 -1.33 -15.88 4.59
N PRO A 177 -0.18 -16.40 5.03
CA PRO A 177 1.13 -15.82 4.71
C PRO A 177 1.46 -15.88 3.20
N VAL A 178 0.75 -16.71 2.44
CA VAL A 178 0.88 -16.86 0.99
C VAL A 178 -0.46 -16.50 0.37
N VAL A 179 -0.63 -15.27 -0.13
CA VAL A 179 -1.84 -14.89 -0.89
C VAL A 179 -1.46 -14.13 -2.16
N GLY A 180 -2.21 -14.46 -3.22
CA GLY A 180 -2.04 -14.08 -4.61
C GLY A 180 -1.54 -12.66 -4.83
N ASN A 181 -0.42 -12.56 -5.52
CA ASN A 181 0.28 -11.33 -5.84
C ASN A 181 -0.50 -10.39 -6.78
N TYR A 182 -1.81 -10.56 -7.01
CA TYR A 182 -2.44 -10.01 -8.21
C TYR A 182 -3.82 -9.38 -8.05
N ALA A 183 -4.35 -9.18 -6.84
CA ALA A 183 -5.64 -8.50 -6.68
C ALA A 183 -5.61 -7.05 -7.27
N PRO A 184 -6.25 -6.79 -8.42
CA PRO A 184 -6.04 -5.54 -9.16
C PRO A 184 -6.66 -4.32 -8.47
N ASN A 185 -7.68 -4.55 -7.64
CA ASN A 185 -8.41 -3.51 -6.92
C ASN A 185 -7.95 -3.32 -5.46
N TYR A 186 -6.84 -3.92 -5.04
CA TYR A 186 -6.26 -3.69 -3.71
C TYR A 186 -5.03 -2.80 -3.79
N ALA A 187 -5.26 -1.50 -3.87
CA ALA A 187 -4.25 -0.47 -4.08
C ALA A 187 -3.45 -0.17 -2.80
N SER A 188 -2.55 -1.10 -2.41
CA SER A 188 -1.81 -1.03 -1.15
C SER A 188 -0.37 -1.53 -1.30
N VAL A 189 0.57 -0.86 -0.64
CA VAL A 189 1.95 -1.36 -0.50
C VAL A 189 2.04 -2.65 0.32
N MET A 190 0.98 -3.06 1.00
CA MET A 190 0.89 -4.38 1.64
C MET A 190 0.81 -5.52 0.62
N SER A 191 0.44 -5.25 -0.64
CA SER A 191 0.47 -6.25 -1.69
C SER A 191 1.78 -6.21 -2.46
N TYR A 192 2.40 -7.37 -2.65
CA TYR A 192 3.64 -7.53 -3.41
C TYR A 192 3.56 -7.02 -4.85
N GLN A 193 2.36 -7.01 -5.45
CA GLN A 193 2.12 -6.41 -6.76
C GLN A 193 2.60 -4.96 -6.80
N TYR A 194 2.37 -4.23 -5.72
CA TYR A 194 2.54 -2.79 -5.63
C TYR A 194 3.74 -2.38 -4.77
N GLN A 195 4.15 -3.20 -3.78
CA GLN A 195 5.14 -2.83 -2.77
C GLN A 195 6.37 -2.13 -3.35
N LEU A 196 7.13 -2.81 -4.23
CA LEU A 196 8.38 -2.25 -4.78
C LEU A 196 8.18 -1.54 -6.12
N ARG A 197 6.98 -1.62 -6.69
CA ARG A 197 6.62 -1.03 -7.99
C ARG A 197 5.84 0.28 -7.88
N GLY A 198 5.40 0.64 -6.68
CA GLY A 198 4.53 1.77 -6.39
C GLY A 198 3.08 1.49 -6.79
N VAL A 199 2.14 1.81 -5.90
CA VAL A 199 0.71 1.60 -6.16
C VAL A 199 0.28 2.33 -7.44
N LYS A 200 0.54 3.64 -7.55
CA LYS A 200 0.19 4.43 -8.74
C LYS A 200 0.89 3.88 -9.99
N SER A 201 2.21 3.84 -9.97
CA SER A 201 3.04 3.47 -11.12
C SER A 201 2.73 2.07 -11.63
N GLN A 202 2.44 1.14 -10.73
CA GLN A 202 2.04 -0.19 -11.10
C GLN A 202 0.62 -0.26 -11.63
N MET A 203 -0.36 0.38 -11.00
CA MET A 203 -1.72 0.42 -11.54
C MET A 203 -1.77 1.04 -12.94
N GLU A 204 -0.93 2.04 -13.22
CA GLU A 204 -0.76 2.61 -14.56
C GLU A 204 -0.16 1.61 -15.54
N CYS A 205 0.93 0.94 -15.16
CA CYS A 205 1.53 -0.12 -15.96
C CYS A 205 0.51 -1.23 -16.28
N LEU A 206 -0.26 -1.66 -15.28
CA LEU A 206 -1.31 -2.65 -15.44
C LEU A 206 -2.51 -2.16 -16.25
N GLY A 207 -2.54 -0.92 -16.73
CA GLY A 207 -3.67 -0.36 -17.48
C GLY A 207 -4.96 -0.18 -16.66
N LEU A 208 -4.87 -0.21 -15.33
CA LEU A 208 -6.00 -0.09 -14.41
C LEU A 208 -6.44 1.37 -14.21
N VAL A 209 -5.49 2.30 -14.38
CA VAL A 209 -5.71 3.74 -14.21
C VAL A 209 -5.00 4.54 -15.30
N ASP A 210 -5.46 5.76 -15.55
CA ASP A 210 -4.81 6.71 -16.46
C ASP A 210 -3.55 7.35 -15.84
N GLN A 211 -2.62 7.85 -16.66
CA GLN A 211 -1.33 8.46 -16.23
C GLN A 211 -1.46 9.66 -15.26
N ASP A 212 -2.60 10.35 -15.29
CA ASP A 212 -2.83 11.51 -14.43
C ASP A 212 -3.61 11.14 -13.16
N HIS A 213 -3.77 9.86 -12.86
CA HIS A 213 -4.50 9.44 -11.68
C HIS A 213 -3.80 9.86 -10.38
N LEU A 214 -4.59 10.05 -9.31
CA LEU A 214 -4.15 10.65 -8.05
C LEU A 214 -3.78 9.63 -6.97
N PHE A 215 -3.59 8.36 -7.35
CA PHE A 215 -2.98 7.38 -6.45
C PHE A 215 -1.57 7.83 -6.10
N ARG A 216 -1.12 7.44 -4.91
CA ARG A 216 0.25 7.66 -4.44
C ARG A 216 1.00 6.35 -4.61
N ASP A 217 2.28 6.39 -4.95
CA ASP A 217 3.08 5.16 -5.04
C ASP A 217 3.26 4.49 -3.68
N LEU A 218 3.32 5.29 -2.61
CA LEU A 218 3.49 4.85 -1.22
C LEU A 218 2.21 5.15 -0.43
N ASP A 219 1.36 4.14 -0.28
CA ASP A 219 0.10 4.23 0.48
C ASP A 219 -0.44 2.84 0.85
N TYR A 220 -1.22 2.76 1.92
CA TYR A 220 -2.07 1.60 2.15
C TYR A 220 -3.43 1.83 1.51
N SER A 221 -4.19 0.75 1.31
CA SER A 221 -5.51 0.90 0.74
C SER A 221 -6.47 1.60 1.71
N SER A 222 -7.33 2.45 1.13
CA SER A 222 -8.46 3.08 1.82
C SER A 222 -9.78 2.34 1.59
N GLY A 223 -9.79 1.18 0.91
CA GLY A 223 -10.99 0.38 0.62
C GLY A 223 -12.02 1.16 -0.21
N LEU A 224 -11.55 1.89 -1.21
CA LEU A 224 -12.37 2.80 -2.02
C LEU A 224 -12.63 2.28 -3.41
N LEU A 225 -11.81 1.37 -3.95
CA LEU A 225 -12.02 0.79 -5.26
C LEU A 225 -13.23 -0.16 -5.24
N PRO A 226 -13.99 -0.25 -6.35
CA PRO A 226 -15.11 -1.17 -6.45
C PRO A 226 -14.62 -2.63 -6.37
N GLY A 227 -15.49 -3.49 -5.84
CA GLY A 227 -15.28 -4.93 -5.84
C GLY A 227 -15.34 -5.51 -7.25
N LEU A 228 -14.51 -6.51 -7.50
CA LEU A 228 -14.44 -7.23 -8.77
C LEU A 228 -15.04 -8.62 -8.57
N LEU A 229 -16.17 -8.88 -9.24
CA LEU A 229 -16.75 -10.22 -9.30
C LEU A 229 -16.20 -10.93 -10.53
N GLU A 230 -15.26 -11.84 -10.32
CA GLU A 230 -14.48 -12.53 -11.36
C GLU A 230 -15.33 -13.36 -12.32
N SER A 231 -16.57 -13.67 -11.95
CA SER A 231 -17.55 -14.34 -12.83
C SER A 231 -18.30 -13.41 -13.80
N THR A 232 -18.26 -12.10 -13.56
CA THR A 232 -19.02 -11.09 -14.32
C THR A 232 -18.28 -9.74 -14.35
N LEU A 233 -17.02 -9.75 -14.76
CA LEU A 233 -16.20 -8.55 -14.87
C LEU A 233 -16.68 -7.65 -16.01
N ALA A 234 -16.71 -6.34 -15.77
CA ALA A 234 -17.13 -5.35 -16.76
C ALA A 234 -15.91 -4.59 -17.31
N GLU A 235 -15.51 -4.92 -18.53
CA GLU A 235 -14.29 -4.37 -19.14
C GLU A 235 -14.35 -2.87 -19.39
N LYS A 236 -15.53 -2.35 -19.74
CA LYS A 236 -15.74 -0.91 -19.94
C LYS A 236 -15.70 -0.10 -18.65
N LEU A 237 -15.84 -0.78 -17.52
CA LEU A 237 -15.73 -0.16 -16.20
C LEU A 237 -14.32 -0.34 -15.64
N GLY A 238 -13.69 -1.50 -15.87
CA GLY A 238 -12.43 -1.87 -15.23
C GLY A 238 -12.56 -1.82 -13.71
N VAL A 239 -11.62 -1.15 -13.04
CA VAL A 239 -11.71 -0.83 -11.60
C VAL A 239 -12.49 0.47 -11.33
N GLY A 240 -13.33 0.90 -12.28
CA GLY A 240 -14.13 2.13 -12.23
C GLY A 240 -13.40 3.40 -12.69
N ILE A 241 -12.15 3.27 -13.14
CA ILE A 241 -11.29 4.40 -13.52
C ILE A 241 -10.98 4.35 -15.01
N HIS A 242 -10.25 3.32 -15.43
CA HIS A 242 -9.89 3.07 -16.83
C HIS A 242 -10.53 1.76 -17.28
N LYS A 243 -10.81 1.65 -18.58
CA LYS A 243 -11.32 0.42 -19.20
C LYS A 243 -10.22 -0.64 -19.22
N VAL A 244 -10.55 -1.88 -18.93
CA VAL A 244 -9.59 -2.98 -18.82
C VAL A 244 -10.11 -4.15 -19.65
N ASP A 245 -9.31 -4.62 -20.60
CA ASP A 245 -9.50 -5.91 -21.27
C ASP A 245 -9.10 -6.99 -20.24
N TRP A 246 -10.10 -7.58 -19.60
CA TRP A 246 -9.90 -8.47 -18.46
C TRP A 246 -9.52 -9.87 -18.91
N ASP A 247 -10.09 -10.37 -20.01
CA ASP A 247 -9.77 -11.70 -20.55
C ASP A 247 -8.65 -11.68 -21.61
N CYS A 248 -8.15 -10.49 -21.93
CA CYS A 248 -6.96 -10.24 -22.73
C CYS A 248 -7.08 -10.78 -24.16
N ASP A 249 -8.31 -10.78 -24.71
CA ASP A 249 -8.59 -11.24 -26.07
C ASP A 249 -8.35 -10.14 -27.14
N GLY A 250 -8.03 -8.92 -26.70
CA GLY A 250 -7.76 -7.75 -27.52
C GLY A 250 -8.99 -6.91 -27.86
N ALA A 251 -10.17 -7.25 -27.33
CA ALA A 251 -11.40 -6.51 -27.47
C ALA A 251 -11.85 -5.89 -26.14
N LEU A 252 -12.85 -5.01 -26.22
CA LEU A 252 -13.55 -4.50 -25.04
C LEU A 252 -15.02 -4.83 -25.18
N ASP A 253 -15.43 -5.85 -24.46
CA ASP A 253 -16.75 -6.43 -24.53
C ASP A 253 -17.84 -5.52 -23.96
N LEU A 254 -19.03 -5.66 -24.55
CA LEU A 254 -20.26 -5.07 -24.02
C LEU A 254 -20.90 -5.95 -22.95
N SER A 255 -20.68 -7.26 -23.03
CA SER A 255 -21.07 -8.24 -22.01
C SER A 255 -20.01 -8.33 -20.92
N SER A 256 -20.37 -8.94 -19.79
CA SER A 256 -19.39 -9.28 -18.78
C SER A 256 -18.55 -10.49 -19.20
N VAL A 257 -17.28 -10.49 -18.82
CA VAL A 257 -16.35 -11.61 -19.00
C VAL A 257 -16.09 -12.31 -17.67
N ALA A 258 -15.51 -13.51 -17.71
CA ALA A 258 -15.12 -14.25 -16.52
C ALA A 258 -13.62 -14.51 -16.55
N GLN A 259 -12.90 -14.00 -15.55
CA GLN A 259 -11.45 -14.12 -15.46
C GLN A 259 -11.04 -14.20 -13.98
N ASP A 260 -10.16 -15.14 -13.66
CA ASP A 260 -9.48 -15.21 -12.37
C ASP A 260 -8.34 -14.19 -12.36
N LEU A 261 -8.43 -13.25 -11.42
CA LEU A 261 -7.59 -12.08 -11.27
C LEU A 261 -6.58 -12.22 -10.12
N ASP A 262 -6.75 -13.18 -9.21
CA ASP A 262 -5.96 -13.30 -7.98
C ASP A 262 -5.11 -14.58 -7.87
N ASN A 263 -4.99 -15.36 -8.95
CA ASN A 263 -4.11 -16.52 -9.02
C ASN A 263 -2.61 -16.18 -8.87
N ALA A 264 -1.74 -17.19 -8.73
CA ALA A 264 -0.28 -17.04 -8.66
C ALA A 264 0.39 -16.62 -9.99
N ALA A 265 -0.37 -16.52 -11.08
CA ALA A 265 0.10 -16.03 -12.38
C ALA A 265 -0.61 -14.70 -12.70
N PRO A 266 0.01 -13.81 -13.51
CA PRO A 266 -0.67 -12.62 -14.02
C PRO A 266 -2.04 -12.98 -14.62
N TRP A 267 -3.06 -12.15 -14.42
CA TRP A 267 -4.44 -12.52 -14.73
C TRP A 267 -4.66 -12.92 -16.20
N CYS A 268 -4.00 -12.27 -17.16
CA CYS A 268 -4.10 -12.65 -18.58
C CYS A 268 -3.58 -14.07 -18.87
N ALA A 269 -2.73 -14.62 -18.00
CA ALA A 269 -2.23 -15.98 -18.09
C ALA A 269 -3.03 -16.98 -17.25
N SER A 270 -4.00 -16.51 -16.45
CA SER A 270 -4.82 -17.40 -15.63
C SER A 270 -5.85 -18.13 -16.49
N THR A 271 -5.89 -19.45 -16.33
CA THR A 271 -6.76 -20.36 -17.09
C THR A 271 -7.69 -21.17 -16.18
N SER A 272 -7.75 -20.84 -14.88
CA SER A 272 -8.29 -21.72 -13.84
C SER A 272 -9.23 -21.03 -12.87
N LEU A 273 -10.12 -21.82 -12.27
CA LEU A 273 -10.98 -21.49 -11.13
C LEU A 273 -10.20 -21.72 -9.82
N PRO A 274 -10.56 -21.05 -8.70
CA PRO A 274 -11.86 -20.44 -8.43
C PRO A 274 -11.98 -18.97 -8.84
N ILE A 275 -13.08 -18.65 -9.53
CA ILE A 275 -13.59 -17.28 -9.62
C ILE A 275 -14.29 -16.91 -8.31
N GLY A 276 -13.99 -15.74 -7.79
CA GLY A 276 -14.43 -15.19 -6.52
C GLY A 276 -14.85 -13.74 -6.62
N PHE A 277 -14.88 -13.10 -5.45
CA PHE A 277 -15.16 -11.68 -5.30
C PHE A 277 -13.98 -11.02 -4.62
N LEU A 278 -13.28 -10.15 -5.34
CA LEU A 278 -12.16 -9.38 -4.82
C LEU A 278 -12.70 -8.04 -4.32
N SER A 279 -12.50 -7.77 -3.04
CA SER A 279 -12.90 -6.49 -2.43
C SER A 279 -11.65 -5.69 -2.09
N ASP A 280 -11.70 -4.39 -2.34
CA ASP A 280 -10.68 -3.48 -1.84
C ASP A 280 -10.75 -3.40 -0.31
N TYR A 281 -9.72 -3.89 0.37
CA TYR A 281 -9.67 -3.90 1.83
C TYR A 281 -9.14 -2.57 2.36
N ASN A 282 -9.86 -1.96 3.32
CA ASN A 282 -9.44 -0.70 3.93
C ASN A 282 -8.39 -0.93 5.01
N ASP A 283 -7.11 -0.97 4.64
CA ASP A 283 -6.00 -1.10 5.57
C ASP A 283 -5.98 0.02 6.61
N TRP A 284 -6.14 1.27 6.19
CA TRP A 284 -6.06 2.44 7.08
C TRP A 284 -7.10 2.41 8.21
N ALA A 285 -8.30 1.87 7.94
CA ALA A 285 -9.34 1.71 8.94
C ALA A 285 -9.15 0.48 9.86
N ASN A 286 -8.18 -0.39 9.54
CA ASN A 286 -7.94 -1.64 10.25
C ASN A 286 -6.54 -1.73 10.88
N ILE A 287 -5.79 -0.62 10.90
CA ILE A 287 -4.57 -0.50 11.69
C ILE A 287 -4.87 -0.76 13.18
N GLN A 288 -4.09 -1.65 13.78
CA GLN A 288 -4.15 -2.07 15.16
C GLN A 288 -2.72 -2.18 15.71
N SER A 289 -2.36 -1.35 16.68
CA SER A 289 -1.08 -1.50 17.40
C SER A 289 -1.32 -2.16 18.75
N ASN A 290 -0.53 -3.17 19.07
CA ASN A 290 -0.44 -3.75 20.41
C ASN A 290 0.94 -3.50 21.06
N ALA A 291 1.70 -2.52 20.56
CA ALA A 291 3.05 -2.24 21.06
C ALA A 291 3.09 -1.77 22.54
N ASP A 292 1.95 -1.38 23.12
CA ASP A 292 1.80 -1.06 24.54
C ASP A 292 1.39 -2.28 25.40
N SER A 293 1.08 -3.42 24.78
CA SER A 293 0.69 -4.65 25.48
C SER A 293 1.85 -5.20 26.31
N PRO A 294 1.65 -5.47 27.61
CA PRO A 294 2.69 -6.11 28.43
C PRO A 294 3.13 -7.48 27.93
N GLN A 295 2.30 -8.19 27.15
CA GLN A 295 2.69 -9.47 26.55
C GLN A 295 3.69 -9.27 25.41
N VAL A 296 3.47 -8.25 24.58
CA VAL A 296 4.34 -7.88 23.45
C VAL A 296 5.64 -7.28 23.98
N ILE A 297 5.55 -6.30 24.89
CA ILE A 297 6.71 -5.61 25.49
C ILE A 297 7.72 -6.57 26.13
N ASN A 298 7.25 -7.64 26.74
CA ASN A 298 8.09 -8.58 27.50
C ASN A 298 8.38 -9.88 26.73
N ASP A 299 8.12 -9.92 25.42
CA ASP A 299 8.30 -11.11 24.57
C ASP A 299 7.63 -12.38 25.16
N LEU A 300 6.48 -12.22 25.85
CA LEU A 300 5.81 -13.31 26.59
C LEU A 300 4.84 -14.11 25.72
N VAL A 301 4.63 -13.69 24.48
CA VAL A 301 3.79 -14.34 23.48
C VAL A 301 4.59 -14.48 22.20
N GLU A 302 4.55 -15.67 21.61
CA GLU A 302 5.13 -15.90 20.29
C GLU A 302 4.12 -15.42 19.25
N LEU A 303 4.44 -14.30 18.59
CA LEU A 303 3.61 -13.75 17.53
C LEU A 303 3.92 -14.41 16.19
N GLU A 304 2.92 -14.44 15.31
CA GLU A 304 3.11 -14.84 13.92
C GLU A 304 4.09 -13.87 13.26
N THR A 305 5.09 -14.43 12.57
CA THR A 305 6.03 -13.65 11.76
C THR A 305 5.63 -13.74 10.30
N ILE A 306 5.53 -12.60 9.64
CA ILE A 306 5.22 -12.51 8.22
C ILE A 306 6.48 -12.03 7.50
N THR A 307 6.92 -12.81 6.51
CA THR A 307 8.03 -12.47 5.63
C THR A 307 7.53 -11.59 4.50
N CYS A 308 8.41 -10.74 3.98
CA CYS A 308 8.15 -9.86 2.85
C CYS A 308 8.56 -10.48 1.49
N ILE A 309 8.34 -9.72 0.40
CA ILE A 309 8.72 -10.13 -0.95
C ILE A 309 10.23 -10.40 -1.06
N THR A 310 10.60 -11.49 -1.71
CA THR A 310 11.99 -11.82 -2.03
C THR A 310 12.53 -11.07 -3.23
N ALA A 311 13.86 -10.93 -3.32
CA ALA A 311 14.50 -10.35 -4.49
C ALA A 311 14.20 -11.13 -5.78
N GLU A 312 13.95 -12.43 -5.69
CA GLU A 312 13.53 -13.26 -6.84
C GLU A 312 12.09 -12.96 -7.24
N GLU A 313 11.14 -12.98 -6.30
CA GLU A 313 9.73 -12.61 -6.58
C GLU A 313 9.61 -11.20 -7.14
N ALA A 314 10.36 -10.24 -6.60
CA ALA A 314 10.39 -8.86 -7.11
C ALA A 314 10.88 -8.81 -8.57
N ARG A 315 11.90 -9.60 -8.92
CA ARG A 315 12.37 -9.72 -10.31
C ARG A 315 11.35 -10.42 -11.20
N ASP A 316 10.65 -11.44 -10.69
CA ASP A 316 9.64 -12.16 -11.46
C ASP A 316 8.42 -11.29 -11.75
N LEU A 317 7.96 -10.51 -10.77
CA LEU A 317 6.91 -9.50 -10.97
C LEU A 317 7.33 -8.40 -11.95
N GLN A 318 8.61 -8.02 -11.94
CA GLN A 318 9.17 -7.06 -12.90
C GLN A 318 9.32 -7.67 -14.30
N ALA A 319 9.64 -8.96 -14.39
CA ALA A 319 9.90 -9.68 -15.64
C ALA A 319 8.64 -10.28 -16.28
N ALA A 320 7.48 -10.20 -15.60
CA ALA A 320 6.20 -10.61 -16.15
C ALA A 320 6.01 -10.03 -17.56
N SER A 321 5.70 -10.90 -18.54
CA SER A 321 5.65 -10.55 -19.98
C SER A 321 4.70 -9.37 -20.22
N PRO A 322 4.94 -8.49 -21.20
CA PRO A 322 3.95 -7.50 -21.60
C PRO A 322 2.57 -8.13 -21.92
N ASP A 323 2.55 -9.34 -22.49
CA ASP A 323 1.33 -10.13 -22.75
C ASP A 323 0.56 -10.52 -21.48
N SER A 324 1.13 -10.26 -20.31
CA SER A 324 0.55 -10.56 -19.01
C SER A 324 -0.22 -9.36 -18.42
N PHE A 325 -0.20 -8.21 -19.11
CA PHE A 325 -0.86 -6.96 -18.74
C PHE A 325 -1.97 -6.61 -19.73
N SER A 326 -2.97 -5.85 -19.28
CA SER A 326 -4.05 -5.38 -20.17
C SER A 326 -3.58 -4.35 -21.20
N ASP A 327 -2.50 -3.60 -20.91
CA ASP A 327 -1.81 -2.77 -21.91
C ASP A 327 -0.27 -2.89 -21.77
N PRO A 328 0.37 -3.75 -22.58
CA PRO A 328 1.81 -3.97 -22.55
C PRO A 328 2.66 -2.72 -22.78
N THR A 329 2.10 -1.68 -23.40
CA THR A 329 2.85 -0.47 -23.77
C THR A 329 3.10 0.46 -22.60
N LEU A 330 2.31 0.33 -21.52
CA LEU A 330 2.39 1.16 -20.32
C LEU A 330 3.51 0.71 -19.36
N CYS A 331 3.97 -0.54 -19.47
CA CYS A 331 4.98 -1.14 -18.58
C CYS A 331 6.44 -1.02 -19.07
N THR A 332 6.71 -0.16 -20.05
CA THR A 332 8.02 -0.12 -20.76
C THR A 332 9.20 0.43 -19.94
N GLY A 333 9.04 0.68 -18.63
CA GLY A 333 10.04 1.30 -17.75
C GLY A 333 10.20 0.64 -16.39
N GLY A 334 10.08 -0.69 -16.29
CA GLY A 334 9.88 -1.51 -15.08
C GLY A 334 10.75 -1.30 -13.82
N SER A 335 11.57 -0.27 -13.66
CA SER A 335 12.25 0.06 -12.41
C SER A 335 11.29 0.54 -11.31
N SER A 336 11.68 0.36 -10.05
CA SER A 336 11.03 1.00 -8.90
C SER A 336 10.83 2.50 -9.15
N PRO A 337 9.70 3.09 -8.72
CA PRO A 337 9.43 4.50 -8.93
C PRO A 337 10.43 5.38 -8.19
N THR A 338 10.59 6.62 -8.64
CA THR A 338 11.40 7.58 -7.91
C THR A 338 10.66 7.99 -6.64
N LEU A 339 11.27 7.76 -5.47
CA LEU A 339 10.73 8.22 -4.21
C LEU A 339 10.49 9.73 -4.25
N SER A 340 9.28 10.14 -3.89
CA SER A 340 8.91 11.56 -3.86
C SER A 340 7.87 11.82 -2.78
N ILE A 341 7.79 13.08 -2.34
CA ILE A 341 6.73 13.58 -1.45
C ILE A 341 5.99 14.72 -2.16
N PRO A 342 5.17 14.43 -3.19
CA PRO A 342 4.42 15.45 -3.90
C PRO A 342 3.37 16.15 -3.02
N PRO A 343 2.93 17.36 -3.39
CA PRO A 343 1.76 17.98 -2.80
C PRO A 343 0.50 17.21 -3.25
N TRP A 344 0.16 16.16 -2.51
CA TRP A 344 -1.05 15.39 -2.76
C TRP A 344 -2.27 16.02 -2.07
N PRO A 345 -3.48 15.73 -2.57
CA PRO A 345 -4.69 16.02 -1.82
C PRO A 345 -4.59 15.39 -0.42
N THR A 346 -5.02 16.12 0.60
CA THR A 346 -5.02 15.64 2.00
C THR A 346 -6.23 14.76 2.30
N GLY A 347 -7.28 14.86 1.47
CA GLY A 347 -8.46 14.02 1.59
C GLY A 347 -8.38 12.81 0.67
N ARG A 348 -9.36 11.92 0.82
CA ARG A 348 -9.47 10.68 0.06
C ARG A 348 -10.25 10.84 -1.24
N MET A 349 -10.18 9.84 -2.11
CA MET A 349 -11.11 9.70 -3.23
C MET A 349 -12.53 9.41 -2.72
N ILE A 350 -13.53 10.01 -3.37
CA ILE A 350 -14.95 9.82 -3.10
C ILE A 350 -15.65 9.57 -4.43
N TRP A 351 -16.31 8.43 -4.56
CA TRP A 351 -17.04 8.06 -5.76
C TRP A 351 -18.40 8.73 -5.80
N VAL A 352 -18.71 9.35 -6.93
CA VAL A 352 -20.01 9.96 -7.20
C VAL A 352 -20.52 9.40 -8.53
N ASP A 353 -21.72 8.83 -8.52
CA ASP A 353 -22.37 8.25 -9.70
C ASP A 353 -23.84 8.68 -9.76
N PRO A 354 -24.25 9.46 -10.78
CA PRO A 354 -25.62 9.95 -10.89
C PRO A 354 -26.61 8.85 -11.28
N ASN A 355 -26.11 7.69 -11.74
CA ASN A 355 -26.91 6.55 -12.15
C ASN A 355 -27.04 5.48 -11.05
N ALA A 356 -26.31 5.63 -9.94
CA ALA A 356 -26.40 4.71 -8.82
C ALA A 356 -27.83 4.71 -8.25
N THR A 357 -28.32 3.51 -7.93
CA THR A 357 -29.74 3.28 -7.61
C THR A 357 -30.10 3.66 -6.17
N ALA A 358 -29.12 3.85 -5.30
CA ALA A 358 -29.29 4.27 -3.92
C ALA A 358 -28.11 5.15 -3.47
N PRO A 359 -28.34 6.13 -2.56
CA PRO A 359 -27.25 6.87 -1.92
C PRO A 359 -26.34 5.95 -1.12
N GLY A 360 -25.03 6.01 -1.36
CA GLY A 360 -24.04 5.18 -0.70
C GLY A 360 -23.14 5.91 0.30
N LEU A 361 -21.96 5.33 0.53
CA LEU A 361 -20.92 5.80 1.45
C LEU A 361 -19.78 6.57 0.77
N GLY A 362 -19.82 6.71 -0.55
CA GLY A 362 -18.77 7.35 -1.35
C GLY A 362 -17.63 6.42 -1.75
N THR A 363 -17.83 5.11 -1.68
CA THR A 363 -16.91 4.07 -2.17
C THR A 363 -17.30 3.63 -3.59
N GLY A 364 -16.43 2.91 -4.30
CA GLY A 364 -16.72 2.38 -5.63
C GLY A 364 -17.98 1.50 -5.66
N ASP A 365 -18.17 0.66 -4.65
CA ASP A 365 -19.36 -0.20 -4.51
C ASP A 365 -20.61 0.53 -4.00
N SER A 366 -20.43 1.69 -3.37
CA SER A 366 -21.49 2.45 -2.73
C SER A 366 -21.28 3.95 -2.98
N PRO A 367 -21.37 4.43 -4.23
CA PRO A 367 -21.07 5.82 -4.55
C PRO A 367 -22.15 6.77 -4.03
N TYR A 368 -21.80 8.04 -3.89
CA TYR A 368 -22.79 9.09 -3.69
C TYR A 368 -23.58 9.33 -4.98
N THR A 369 -24.88 9.56 -4.88
CA THR A 369 -25.76 9.80 -6.04
C THR A 369 -25.91 11.28 -6.42
N SER A 370 -25.42 12.19 -5.57
CA SER A 370 -25.53 13.64 -5.77
C SER A 370 -24.20 14.32 -5.56
N LEU A 371 -23.82 15.17 -6.51
CA LEU A 371 -22.63 16.02 -6.41
C LEU A 371 -22.76 17.03 -5.26
N SER A 372 -23.94 17.64 -5.08
CA SER A 372 -24.18 18.56 -3.96
C SER A 372 -23.96 17.90 -2.59
N PHE A 373 -24.45 16.66 -2.42
CA PHE A 373 -24.18 15.89 -1.23
C PHE A 373 -22.69 15.58 -1.08
N ALA A 374 -22.04 15.10 -2.14
CA ALA A 374 -20.61 14.80 -2.14
C ALA A 374 -19.76 16.01 -1.75
N VAL A 375 -20.05 17.20 -2.28
CA VAL A 375 -19.36 18.44 -1.93
C VAL A 375 -19.53 18.80 -0.46
N SER A 376 -20.71 18.54 0.12
CA SER A 376 -20.99 18.82 1.53
C SER A 376 -20.41 17.78 2.51
N ALA A 377 -20.31 16.52 2.07
CA ALA A 377 -19.95 15.39 2.92
C ALA A 377 -18.45 15.05 2.86
N ALA A 378 -17.78 15.37 1.75
CA ALA A 378 -16.37 15.02 1.57
C ALA A 378 -15.47 15.84 2.50
N PRO A 379 -14.44 15.23 3.11
CA PRO A 379 -13.41 15.95 3.84
C PRO A 379 -12.67 16.99 2.97
N PRO A 380 -12.13 18.07 3.56
CA PRO A 380 -11.27 19.00 2.84
C PRO A 380 -10.07 18.30 2.20
N GLY A 381 -9.78 18.69 0.97
CA GLY A 381 -8.74 18.11 0.14
C GLY A 381 -9.12 16.79 -0.51
N SER A 382 -10.37 16.33 -0.43
CA SER A 382 -10.82 15.12 -1.13
C SER A 382 -10.91 15.28 -2.64
N VAL A 383 -10.81 14.14 -3.34
CA VAL A 383 -11.05 14.02 -4.78
C VAL A 383 -12.46 13.47 -4.98
N LEU A 384 -13.39 14.25 -5.54
CA LEU A 384 -14.68 13.74 -5.98
C LEU A 384 -14.50 13.15 -7.39
N TYR A 385 -14.53 11.82 -7.46
CA TYR A 385 -14.38 11.06 -8.69
C TYR A 385 -15.77 10.84 -9.32
N LEU A 386 -16.07 11.62 -10.35
CA LEU A 386 -17.37 11.72 -11.00
C LEU A 386 -17.49 10.70 -12.13
N GLN A 387 -18.35 9.70 -11.96
CA GLN A 387 -18.70 8.76 -13.01
C GLN A 387 -19.47 9.44 -14.17
N PRO A 388 -19.40 8.89 -15.40
CA PRO A 388 -20.12 9.43 -16.55
C PRO A 388 -21.64 9.49 -16.32
N GLY A 389 -22.26 10.60 -16.74
CA GLY A 389 -23.71 10.78 -16.61
C GLY A 389 -24.11 12.23 -16.36
N THR A 390 -25.41 12.48 -16.26
CA THR A 390 -25.96 13.82 -16.02
C THR A 390 -26.36 13.97 -14.56
N TYR A 391 -25.72 14.91 -13.87
CA TYR A 391 -25.92 15.17 -12.45
C TYR A 391 -27.00 16.24 -12.25
N THR A 392 -28.27 15.86 -12.39
CA THR A 392 -29.44 16.77 -12.34
C THR A 392 -29.97 17.05 -10.93
N ASN A 393 -29.63 16.21 -9.96
CA ASN A 393 -30.13 16.31 -8.58
C ASN A 393 -29.32 17.33 -7.73
N GLN A 394 -29.07 18.52 -8.28
CA GLN A 394 -28.46 19.61 -7.53
C GLN A 394 -29.56 20.47 -6.90
N SER A 395 -29.54 20.63 -5.59
CA SER A 395 -30.45 21.57 -4.91
C SER A 395 -29.93 23.00 -5.10
N GLY A 396 -30.09 23.56 -6.31
CA GLY A 396 -29.61 24.89 -6.66
C GLY A 396 -28.08 24.98 -6.81
N SER A 397 -27.51 26.17 -6.59
CA SER A 397 -26.07 26.40 -6.76
C SER A 397 -25.25 25.58 -5.76
N ILE A 398 -24.30 24.78 -6.27
CA ILE A 398 -23.33 24.06 -5.44
C ILE A 398 -22.27 25.07 -4.97
N LEU A 399 -22.24 25.32 -3.67
CA LEU A 399 -21.18 26.12 -3.05
C LEU A 399 -19.99 25.21 -2.73
N MET A 400 -18.82 25.51 -3.29
CA MET A 400 -17.56 24.89 -2.88
C MET A 400 -16.83 25.86 -1.95
N ASP A 401 -17.07 25.71 -0.65
CA ASP A 401 -16.45 26.50 0.42
C ASP A 401 -15.21 25.83 1.04
N GLN A 402 -14.86 24.65 0.56
CA GLN A 402 -13.67 23.88 0.94
C GLN A 402 -12.85 23.46 -0.28
N SER A 403 -11.57 23.16 -0.05
CA SER A 403 -10.69 22.63 -1.10
C SER A 403 -11.16 21.24 -1.51
N LEU A 404 -11.54 21.05 -2.77
CA LEU A 404 -11.90 19.76 -3.36
C LEU A 404 -11.32 19.68 -4.77
N VAL A 405 -11.01 18.47 -5.21
CA VAL A 405 -10.63 18.19 -6.60
C VAL A 405 -11.79 17.47 -7.26
N LEU A 406 -12.24 17.94 -8.44
CA LEU A 406 -13.16 17.19 -9.28
C LEU A 406 -12.35 16.44 -10.33
N ALA A 407 -12.53 15.11 -10.40
CA ALA A 407 -11.89 14.24 -11.36
C ALA A 407 -12.89 13.21 -11.88
N GLY A 408 -12.50 12.40 -12.86
CA GLY A 408 -13.33 11.33 -13.41
C GLY A 408 -12.86 10.91 -14.81
N PRO A 409 -13.38 9.80 -15.36
CA PRO A 409 -12.99 9.29 -16.68
C PRO A 409 -13.55 10.13 -17.84
N GLY A 410 -14.16 11.29 -17.56
CA GLY A 410 -14.87 12.11 -18.52
C GLY A 410 -16.36 11.75 -18.66
N GLY A 411 -17.11 12.54 -19.43
CA GLY A 411 -18.53 12.29 -19.68
C GLY A 411 -19.50 12.71 -18.57
N ALA A 412 -19.00 13.22 -17.44
CA ALA A 412 -19.82 13.88 -16.42
C ALA A 412 -20.38 15.23 -16.96
N VAL A 413 -21.70 15.38 -16.88
CA VAL A 413 -22.40 16.63 -17.22
C VAL A 413 -23.08 17.15 -15.95
N ILE A 414 -22.58 18.26 -15.43
CA ILE A 414 -23.22 18.97 -14.32
C ILE A 414 -24.29 19.87 -14.92
N ASP A 415 -25.55 19.50 -14.71
CA ASP A 415 -26.74 20.22 -15.15
C ASP A 415 -27.42 20.87 -13.92
N PRO A 416 -27.37 22.21 -13.80
CA PRO A 416 -27.78 22.93 -12.59
C PRO A 416 -29.29 23.04 -12.35
#